data_AF-A0A445JYV5-F1
#
_entry.id   AF-A0A445JYV5-F1
#
_cell.length_a   1.000
_cell.length_b   1.000
_cell.length_c   1.000
_cell.angle_alpha   90.00
_cell.angle_beta   90.00
_cell.angle_gamma   90.00
#
_symmetry.space_group_name_H-M   'P 1'
#
loop_
_entity.id
_entity.type
_entity.pdbx_description
1 polymer ?
#
loop_
_entity_poly.entity_id
_entity_poly.type
_entity_poly.pdbx_seq_one_letter_code
_entity_poly.pdbx_strand_id
1 'polypeptide(L)'
;MNHSTYYHCPFSKAITESHSLSESIWIITDFAYTLLGEGKKRKVVLTLEENNTKPKEEANMLAIFKDNLVNPPEELNSPASLNSSKRSKLPNEILQEFQSYNPSNAFSMSFGNDALLAYSPSNKPSIHNGFCVLDNIHCIFLGSLNNLSKLIKQYGLSKGTNDAMFIIEAYRTLRDRGPYPADQVLKELEGSFGFVIYDNKDGTVFTASGSNGQIELFWGVAADGSVVISENLELIKASCAKSFAPFPAGCMLHSGHGLMSYEHPTRKMKPMPRTDSEGFMCGANFLVDSQSRKSMMPRVGSEANWAPWGGSQA
;
A
#
# COMPACT_ATOMS: atom_id res chain seq x y z
N MET A 1 1.02 42.68 -42.66
CA MET A 1 1.79 43.77 -42.02
C MET A 1 1.50 43.76 -40.53
N ASN A 2 2.43 43.23 -39.74
CA ASN A 2 2.90 43.78 -38.47
C ASN A 2 3.94 42.79 -37.91
N HIS A 3 5.17 43.28 -37.84
CA HIS A 3 6.35 42.61 -37.31
C HIS A 3 6.29 42.56 -35.78
N SER A 4 6.80 41.47 -35.19
CA SER A 4 7.67 41.59 -34.01
C SER A 4 8.60 40.38 -33.90
N THR A 5 9.85 40.67 -34.28
CA THR A 5 11.16 40.20 -33.81
C THR A 5 11.34 38.91 -32.97
N TYR A 6 12.24 38.11 -33.53
CA TYR A 6 13.00 36.98 -32.99
C TYR A 6 14.01 37.38 -31.91
N TYR A 7 14.29 36.46 -30.98
CA TYR A 7 15.64 36.34 -30.41
C TYR A 7 16.14 34.90 -30.52
N HIS A 8 17.30 34.82 -31.18
CA HIS A 8 18.08 33.64 -31.47
C HIS A 8 18.90 33.17 -30.26
N CYS A 9 18.97 31.85 -30.12
CA CYS A 9 19.94 31.11 -29.33
C CYS A 9 21.32 31.09 -30.04
N PRO A 10 22.45 31.20 -29.32
CA PRO A 10 23.73 30.77 -29.85
C PRO A 10 24.23 29.46 -29.22
N PHE A 11 24.91 28.71 -30.09
CA PHE A 11 25.72 27.50 -29.89
C PHE A 11 26.79 27.62 -28.78
N SER A 12 27.15 26.51 -28.12
CA SER A 12 28.39 25.76 -28.45
C SER A 12 28.56 24.49 -27.58
N LYS A 13 29.38 23.57 -28.10
CA LYS A 13 29.60 22.18 -27.69
C LYS A 13 30.60 22.03 -26.53
N ALA A 14 30.37 20.95 -25.76
CA ALA A 14 31.30 19.98 -25.17
C ALA A 14 32.60 20.44 -24.48
N ILE A 15 32.85 19.94 -23.26
CA ILE A 15 34.05 19.21 -22.83
C ILE A 15 33.76 18.48 -21.50
N THR A 16 34.41 17.34 -21.38
CA THR A 16 34.39 16.24 -20.41
C THR A 16 35.00 16.57 -19.03
N GLU A 17 34.78 15.63 -18.10
CA GLU A 17 35.62 15.23 -16.94
C GLU A 17 35.24 15.64 -15.50
N SER A 18 35.65 14.75 -14.61
CA SER A 18 35.12 14.29 -13.32
C SER A 18 35.97 14.73 -12.10
N HIS A 19 35.59 14.25 -10.91
CA HIS A 19 36.26 14.31 -9.58
C HIS A 19 35.83 15.50 -8.67
N SER A 20 35.09 15.30 -7.58
CA SER A 20 35.33 14.62 -6.28
C SER A 20 35.67 15.62 -5.16
N LEU A 21 34.77 15.67 -4.15
CA LEU A 21 34.98 15.83 -2.71
C LEU A 21 35.87 16.98 -2.16
N SER A 22 35.50 17.46 -0.96
CA SER A 22 36.45 17.89 0.08
C SER A 22 36.95 19.35 0.09
N GLU A 23 36.08 20.35 0.01
CA GLU A 23 36.47 21.73 0.41
C GLU A 23 35.54 22.42 1.43
N SER A 24 34.39 21.83 1.78
CA SER A 24 33.44 22.48 2.70
C SER A 24 33.68 22.18 4.19
N ILE A 25 34.64 21.32 4.54
CA ILE A 25 34.82 20.84 5.93
C ILE A 25 35.94 21.60 6.68
N TRP A 26 36.83 22.32 6.01
CA TRP A 26 37.92 23.04 6.68
C TRP A 26 37.53 24.40 7.27
N ILE A 27 36.42 24.99 6.81
CA ILE A 27 36.02 26.35 7.23
C ILE A 27 35.38 26.35 8.63
N ILE A 28 34.80 25.24 9.08
CA ILE A 28 34.12 25.17 10.39
C ILE A 28 35.11 24.87 11.54
N THR A 29 36.26 24.27 11.25
CA THR A 29 37.28 24.01 12.29
C THR A 29 38.07 25.25 12.69
N ASP A 30 38.20 26.27 11.83
CA ASP A 30 38.98 27.48 12.16
C ASP A 30 38.17 28.55 12.92
N PHE A 31 36.84 28.55 12.79
CA PHE A 31 35.99 29.55 13.44
C PHE A 31 35.79 29.30 14.95
N ALA A 32 36.10 28.09 15.43
CA ALA A 32 36.00 27.74 16.84
C ALA A 32 37.26 28.11 17.66
N TYR A 33 38.41 28.34 17.01
CA TYR A 33 39.67 28.60 17.71
C TYR A 33 39.92 30.09 18.05
N THR A 34 39.06 31.00 17.60
CA THR A 34 39.25 32.45 17.83
C THR A 34 38.38 33.03 18.96
N LEU A 35 37.56 32.22 19.65
CA LEU A 35 36.59 32.73 20.65
C LEU A 35 36.76 32.25 22.10
N LEU A 36 37.78 31.45 22.44
CA LEU A 36 38.02 31.05 23.84
C LEU A 36 39.50 31.20 24.22
N GLY A 37 39.77 32.29 24.96
CA GLY A 37 41.05 32.60 25.58
C GLY A 37 41.50 31.61 26.65
N GLU A 38 42.78 31.71 26.98
CA GLU A 38 43.57 30.83 27.85
C GLU A 38 42.91 30.48 29.21
N GLY A 39 42.76 29.18 29.48
CA GLY A 39 42.38 28.69 30.81
C GLY A 39 42.28 27.16 30.89
N LYS A 40 43.21 26.54 31.63
CA LYS A 40 43.20 25.15 32.16
C LYS A 40 42.66 24.03 31.25
N LYS A 41 43.59 23.27 30.66
CA LYS A 41 43.36 22.00 29.97
C LYS A 41 42.58 20.99 30.84
N ARG A 42 41.29 20.84 30.58
CA ARG A 42 40.54 19.59 30.81
C ARG A 42 40.21 19.01 29.44
N LYS A 43 40.74 17.82 29.16
CA LYS A 43 40.46 17.06 27.95
C LYS A 43 39.04 16.50 28.06
N VAL A 44 38.05 17.27 27.62
CA VAL A 44 36.69 16.77 27.43
C VAL A 44 36.70 16.03 26.09
N VAL A 45 36.78 14.71 26.16
CA VAL A 45 36.57 13.84 24.99
C VAL A 45 35.09 13.91 24.68
N LEU A 46 34.72 14.75 23.71
CA LEU A 46 33.40 14.70 23.10
C LEU A 46 33.41 13.49 22.16
N THR A 47 32.96 12.34 22.67
CA THR A 47 32.53 11.23 21.83
C THR A 47 31.32 11.71 21.04
N LEU A 48 31.54 12.14 19.81
CA LEU A 48 30.49 12.16 18.80
C LEU A 48 30.14 10.69 18.56
N GLU A 49 29.08 10.22 19.19
CA GLU A 49 28.44 8.97 18.78
C GLU A 49 27.88 9.24 17.38
N GLU A 50 28.64 8.85 16.36
CA GLU A 50 28.08 8.59 15.04
C GLU A 50 27.05 7.48 15.21
N ASN A 51 25.80 7.88 15.46
CA ASN A 51 24.66 7.02 15.30
C ASN A 51 24.59 6.63 13.83
N ASN A 52 25.24 5.52 13.50
CA ASN A 52 25.09 4.76 12.25
C ASN A 52 23.65 4.22 12.18
N THR A 53 22.70 5.14 12.10
CA THR A 53 21.30 4.86 11.82
C THR A 53 21.24 4.72 10.32
N LYS A 54 21.10 3.49 9.81
CA LYS A 54 20.72 3.28 8.41
C LYS A 54 19.58 4.25 8.08
N PRO A 55 19.60 4.93 6.92
CA PRO A 55 18.49 5.80 6.55
C PRO A 55 17.20 4.99 6.63
N LYS A 56 16.25 5.48 7.44
CA LYS A 56 14.92 4.90 7.52
C LYS A 56 14.35 4.89 6.11
N GLU A 57 14.01 3.70 5.62
CA GLU A 57 13.42 3.54 4.30
C GLU A 57 12.05 4.24 4.26
N GLU A 58 11.84 5.14 3.28
CA GLU A 58 10.62 5.94 3.14
C GLU A 58 9.34 5.07 3.14
N ALA A 59 8.25 5.61 3.67
CA ALA A 59 6.92 4.98 3.69
C ALA A 59 5.88 5.86 2.98
N ASN A 60 5.24 5.33 1.96
CA ASN A 60 4.38 6.07 1.02
C ASN A 60 2.89 5.81 1.25
N MET A 61 2.50 4.64 1.77
CA MET A 61 1.10 4.27 2.03
C MET A 61 0.96 3.74 3.47
N LEU A 62 -0.06 4.20 4.15
CA LEU A 62 -0.57 3.61 5.38
C LEU A 62 -2.09 3.65 5.35
N ALA A 63 -2.73 2.53 5.64
CA ALA A 63 -4.15 2.44 5.85
C ALA A 63 -4.43 1.67 7.14
N ILE A 64 -5.30 2.20 7.98
CA ILE A 64 -5.72 1.57 9.24
C ILE A 64 -7.25 1.52 9.24
N PHE A 65 -7.79 0.32 9.43
CA PHE A 65 -9.23 0.07 9.46
C PHE A 65 -9.59 -0.66 10.74
N LYS A 66 -10.61 -0.19 11.45
CA LYS A 66 -11.10 -0.89 12.61
C LYS A 66 -11.70 -2.25 12.27
N ASP A 67 -11.75 -3.09 13.29
CA ASP A 67 -12.33 -4.44 13.25
C ASP A 67 -13.80 -4.46 12.78
N ASN A 68 -14.57 -3.41 13.08
CA ASN A 68 -15.94 -3.26 12.59
C ASN A 68 -16.05 -3.13 11.05
N LEU A 69 -15.05 -2.58 10.37
CA LEU A 69 -15.01 -2.41 8.91
C LEU A 69 -14.37 -3.62 8.22
N VAL A 70 -13.30 -4.15 8.79
CA VAL A 70 -12.53 -5.25 8.22
C VAL A 70 -12.18 -6.22 9.33
N ASN A 71 -12.68 -7.44 9.23
CA ASN A 71 -12.28 -8.52 10.12
C ASN A 71 -10.95 -9.12 9.62
N PRO A 72 -9.81 -8.92 10.31
CA PRO A 72 -8.60 -9.63 9.98
C PRO A 72 -8.80 -11.13 10.21
N PRO A 73 -8.19 -12.01 9.39
CA PRO A 73 -8.15 -13.43 9.71
C PRO A 73 -7.49 -13.65 11.07
N GLU A 74 -8.05 -14.51 11.90
CA GLU A 74 -7.55 -14.78 13.25
C GLU A 74 -6.09 -15.25 13.24
N GLU A 75 -5.67 -15.95 12.18
CA GLU A 75 -4.32 -16.49 12.03
C GLU A 75 -3.25 -15.41 11.77
N LEU A 76 -3.67 -14.17 11.50
CA LEU A 76 -2.75 -13.04 11.43
C LEU A 76 -2.32 -12.58 12.84
N ASN A 77 -3.14 -12.84 13.87
CA ASN A 77 -2.84 -12.51 15.25
C ASN A 77 -1.85 -13.50 15.85
N SER A 78 -0.67 -13.00 16.25
CA SER A 78 0.30 -13.81 16.96
C SER A 78 0.13 -13.67 18.49
N PRO A 79 -0.03 -14.79 19.23
CA PRO A 79 0.01 -14.76 20.68
C PRO A 79 1.41 -14.42 21.22
N ALA A 80 2.46 -14.51 20.40
CA ALA A 80 3.83 -14.18 20.81
C ALA A 80 4.04 -12.69 21.08
N SER A 81 3.15 -11.82 20.59
CA SER A 81 3.18 -10.37 20.85
C SER A 81 3.07 -10.01 22.33
N LEU A 82 2.48 -10.89 23.16
CA LEU A 82 2.36 -10.72 24.61
C LEU A 82 3.67 -11.04 25.36
N ASN A 83 4.50 -11.92 24.78
CA ASN A 83 5.74 -12.42 25.39
C ASN A 83 6.99 -11.74 24.83
N SER A 84 6.87 -10.95 23.76
CA SER A 84 7.96 -10.17 23.18
C SER A 84 8.17 -8.83 23.90
N SER A 85 9.41 -8.34 23.88
CA SER A 85 9.76 -7.01 24.40
C SER A 85 9.11 -5.86 23.61
N LYS A 86 8.72 -6.11 22.36
CA LYS A 86 8.00 -5.18 21.49
C LYS A 86 6.50 -5.49 21.51
N ARG A 87 5.67 -4.49 21.77
CA ARG A 87 4.21 -4.58 21.73
C ARG A 87 3.68 -3.92 20.47
N SER A 88 2.50 -4.35 20.02
CA SER A 88 1.76 -3.64 18.98
C SER A 88 1.39 -2.23 19.47
N LYS A 89 1.30 -1.29 18.53
CA LYS A 89 1.00 0.12 18.77
C LYS A 89 -0.46 0.43 18.52
N LEU A 90 -0.94 1.55 19.07
CA LEU A 90 -2.26 2.10 18.76
C LEU A 90 -2.25 2.87 17.42
N PRO A 91 -3.38 3.00 16.71
CA PRO A 91 -3.44 3.67 15.42
C PRO A 91 -2.80 5.06 15.37
N ASN A 92 -2.98 5.87 16.43
CA ASN A 92 -2.39 7.21 16.51
C ASN A 92 -0.85 7.17 16.61
N GLU A 93 -0.29 6.20 17.31
CA GLU A 93 1.16 6.01 17.42
C GLU A 93 1.74 5.51 16.08
N ILE A 94 1.01 4.65 15.38
CA ILE A 94 1.37 4.17 14.04
C ILE A 94 1.39 5.33 13.04
N LEU A 95 0.38 6.21 13.08
CA LEU A 95 0.36 7.41 12.24
C LEU A 95 1.55 8.33 12.53
N GLN A 96 1.86 8.59 13.80
CA GLN A 96 3.01 9.42 14.17
C GLN A 96 4.32 8.79 13.67
N GLU A 97 4.44 7.47 13.76
CA GLU A 97 5.59 6.75 13.24
C GLU A 97 5.68 6.90 11.72
N PHE A 98 4.59 6.71 10.96
CA PHE A 98 4.55 6.95 9.51
C PHE A 98 4.95 8.37 9.12
N GLN A 99 4.46 9.37 9.84
CA GLN A 99 4.83 10.77 9.62
C GLN A 99 6.32 11.01 9.90
N SER A 100 6.92 10.29 10.85
CA SER A 100 8.36 10.37 11.12
C SER A 100 9.23 9.86 9.96
N TYR A 101 8.70 8.99 9.10
CA TYR A 101 9.39 8.55 7.88
C TYR A 101 9.37 9.62 6.78
N ASN A 102 8.43 10.58 6.83
CA ASN A 102 8.19 11.56 5.77
C ASN A 102 7.76 12.93 6.32
N PRO A 103 8.63 13.63 7.07
CA PRO A 103 8.23 14.79 7.87
C PRO A 103 7.71 15.98 7.05
N SER A 104 8.03 16.09 5.76
CA SER A 104 7.70 17.26 4.95
C SER A 104 6.47 17.09 4.03
N ASN A 105 6.18 15.86 3.59
CA ASN A 105 5.26 15.60 2.47
C ASN A 105 4.13 14.62 2.79
N ALA A 106 4.17 13.94 3.94
CA ALA A 106 3.09 13.05 4.33
C ALA A 106 1.84 13.85 4.73
N PHE A 107 0.68 13.34 4.32
CA PHE A 107 -0.60 13.77 4.85
C PHE A 107 -1.41 12.56 5.32
N SER A 108 -2.43 12.83 6.13
CA SER A 108 -3.35 11.81 6.62
C SER A 108 -4.78 12.34 6.63
N MET A 109 -5.72 11.42 6.48
CA MET A 109 -7.16 11.66 6.54
C MET A 109 -7.76 10.62 7.48
N SER A 110 -8.46 11.09 8.50
CA SER A 110 -9.22 10.25 9.43
C SER A 110 -10.71 10.36 9.13
N PHE A 111 -11.39 9.22 9.17
CA PHE A 111 -12.81 9.09 8.90
C PHE A 111 -13.51 8.68 10.18
N GLY A 112 -13.74 9.69 11.03
CA GLY A 112 -14.21 9.47 12.40
C GLY A 112 -13.23 8.58 13.16
N ASN A 113 -13.77 7.50 13.72
CA ASN A 113 -13.00 6.52 14.48
C ASN A 113 -12.82 5.20 13.73
N ASP A 114 -13.30 5.07 12.49
CA ASP A 114 -13.42 3.78 11.81
C ASP A 114 -12.25 3.52 10.84
N ALA A 115 -11.79 4.55 10.14
CA ALA A 115 -10.69 4.43 9.18
C ALA A 115 -9.71 5.60 9.24
N LEU A 116 -8.46 5.31 8.90
CA LEU A 116 -7.37 6.28 8.76
C LEU A 116 -6.54 5.94 7.53
N LEU A 117 -6.39 6.89 6.62
CA LEU A 117 -5.51 6.78 5.46
C LEU A 117 -4.39 7.80 5.59
N ALA A 118 -3.15 7.40 5.32
CA ALA A 118 -2.03 8.30 5.22
C ALA A 118 -1.20 7.97 3.98
N TYR A 119 -0.68 9.03 3.37
CA TYR A 119 0.03 8.95 2.11
C TYR A 119 1.19 9.94 2.10
N SER A 120 2.31 9.51 1.51
CA SER A 120 3.45 10.36 1.20
C SER A 120 3.81 10.17 -0.27
N PRO A 121 3.90 11.24 -1.09
CA PRO A 121 4.42 11.15 -2.44
C PRO A 121 5.84 10.56 -2.44
N SER A 122 6.09 9.57 -3.30
CA SER A 122 7.43 9.00 -3.40
C SER A 122 8.33 9.92 -4.21
N ASN A 123 9.55 10.14 -3.72
CA ASN A 123 10.60 10.80 -4.49
C ASN A 123 11.31 9.83 -5.45
N LYS A 124 11.00 8.53 -5.38
CA LYS A 124 11.65 7.49 -6.18
C LYS A 124 10.96 7.38 -7.55
N PRO A 125 11.68 7.57 -8.67
CA PRO A 125 11.09 7.49 -10.01
C PRO A 125 10.63 6.07 -10.39
N SER A 126 11.05 5.04 -9.66
CA SER A 126 10.75 3.63 -9.97
C SER A 126 9.39 3.15 -9.47
N ILE A 127 8.76 3.86 -8.52
CA ILE A 127 7.45 3.49 -7.98
C ILE A 127 6.54 4.70 -8.14
N HIS A 128 5.67 4.62 -9.14
CA HIS A 128 4.58 5.59 -9.25
C HIS A 128 3.61 5.34 -8.10
N ASN A 129 3.33 6.37 -7.30
CA ASN A 129 2.29 6.34 -6.30
C ASN A 129 1.30 7.48 -6.52
N GLY A 130 0.05 7.24 -6.17
CA GLY A 130 -1.02 8.20 -6.36
C GLY A 130 -2.06 8.11 -5.27
N PHE A 131 -2.55 9.27 -4.83
CA PHE A 131 -3.74 9.38 -4.02
C PHE A 131 -4.84 10.05 -4.84
N CYS A 132 -6.02 9.45 -4.86
CA CYS A 132 -7.16 9.98 -5.59
C CYS A 132 -8.42 9.90 -4.72
N VAL A 133 -9.29 10.89 -4.86
CA VAL A 133 -10.59 10.94 -4.20
C VAL A 133 -11.64 11.30 -5.23
N LEU A 134 -12.70 10.50 -5.32
CA LEU A 134 -13.86 10.76 -6.17
C LEU A 134 -15.12 10.23 -5.47
N ASP A 135 -16.16 11.05 -5.38
CA ASP A 135 -17.46 10.67 -4.79
C ASP A 135 -17.38 10.01 -3.39
N ASN A 136 -16.53 10.55 -2.51
CA ASN A 136 -16.22 10.01 -1.16
C ASN A 136 -15.56 8.62 -1.15
N ILE A 137 -14.99 8.21 -2.28
CA ILE A 137 -14.18 7.00 -2.40
C ILE A 137 -12.73 7.46 -2.47
N HIS A 138 -11.93 6.96 -1.54
CA HIS A 138 -10.53 7.33 -1.36
C HIS A 138 -9.67 6.15 -1.80
N CYS A 139 -8.73 6.38 -2.71
CA CYS A 139 -7.82 5.36 -3.22
C CYS A 139 -6.37 5.80 -3.02
N ILE A 140 -5.59 4.95 -2.36
CA ILE A 140 -4.13 5.00 -2.43
C ILE A 140 -3.69 3.90 -3.41
N PHE A 141 -2.95 4.29 -4.45
CA PHE A 141 -2.44 3.40 -5.49
C PHE A 141 -0.91 3.43 -5.51
N LEU A 142 -0.29 2.26 -5.68
CA LEU A 142 1.14 2.07 -5.85
C LEU A 142 1.38 1.25 -7.11
N GLY A 143 2.42 1.60 -7.86
CA GLY A 143 2.81 0.94 -9.10
C GLY A 143 2.23 1.60 -10.35
N SER A 144 2.00 0.85 -11.42
CA SER A 144 1.52 1.36 -12.70
C SER A 144 0.79 0.27 -13.50
N LEU A 145 -0.21 0.66 -14.28
CA LEU A 145 -0.93 -0.21 -15.20
C LEU A 145 -0.42 -0.01 -16.64
N ASN A 146 0.22 -1.05 -17.18
CA ASN A 146 0.76 -1.07 -18.54
C ASN A 146 -0.35 -0.99 -19.61
N ASN A 147 -1.56 -1.45 -19.29
CA ASN A 147 -2.70 -1.46 -20.21
C ASN A 147 -3.75 -0.37 -19.92
N LEU A 148 -3.42 0.66 -19.14
CA LEU A 148 -4.34 1.75 -18.77
C LEU A 148 -5.06 2.38 -19.98
N SER A 149 -4.33 2.64 -21.08
CA SER A 149 -4.91 3.23 -22.29
C SER A 149 -6.01 2.37 -22.93
N LYS A 150 -5.91 1.03 -22.82
CA LYS A 150 -6.92 0.09 -23.29
C LYS A 150 -8.12 0.11 -22.35
N LEU A 151 -7.86 0.09 -21.04
CA LEU A 151 -8.89 0.13 -20.00
C LEU A 151 -9.73 1.42 -20.07
N ILE A 152 -9.10 2.58 -20.26
CA ILE A 152 -9.79 3.87 -20.44
C ILE A 152 -10.79 3.81 -21.60
N LYS A 153 -10.41 3.20 -22.73
CA LYS A 153 -11.30 3.05 -23.89
C LYS A 153 -12.45 2.07 -23.61
N GLN A 154 -12.16 0.94 -22.96
CA GLN A 154 -13.15 -0.10 -22.65
C GLN A 154 -14.20 0.40 -21.64
N TYR A 155 -13.78 1.19 -20.66
CA TYR A 155 -14.66 1.78 -19.64
C TYR A 155 -15.27 3.12 -20.07
N GLY A 156 -14.91 3.65 -21.25
CA GLY A 156 -15.42 4.93 -21.75
C GLY A 156 -15.00 6.15 -20.92
N LEU A 157 -13.81 6.10 -20.32
CA LEU A 157 -13.29 7.16 -19.44
C LEU A 157 -12.60 8.28 -20.23
N SER A 158 -12.36 9.41 -19.56
CA SER A 158 -11.68 10.56 -20.15
C SER A 158 -10.19 10.29 -20.42
N LYS A 159 -9.59 11.00 -21.39
CA LYS A 159 -8.17 10.83 -21.77
C LYS A 159 -7.16 11.23 -20.66
N GLY A 160 -7.59 11.93 -19.61
CA GLY A 160 -6.73 12.35 -18.49
C GLY A 160 -6.79 11.44 -17.26
N THR A 161 -7.44 10.28 -17.38
CA THR A 161 -7.59 9.33 -16.27
C THR A 161 -6.25 8.70 -15.92
N ASN A 162 -5.80 8.84 -14.67
CA ASN A 162 -4.63 8.16 -14.14
C ASN A 162 -5.01 6.80 -13.52
N ASP A 163 -4.02 5.99 -13.12
CA ASP A 163 -4.27 4.64 -12.59
C ASP A 163 -5.19 4.65 -11.36
N ALA A 164 -4.94 5.55 -10.40
CA ALA A 164 -5.75 5.66 -9.18
C ALA A 164 -7.21 6.03 -9.48
N MET A 165 -7.44 6.96 -10.41
CA MET A 165 -8.78 7.36 -10.85
C MET A 165 -9.49 6.21 -11.56
N PHE A 166 -8.78 5.48 -12.43
CA PHE A 166 -9.33 4.30 -13.09
C PHE A 166 -9.78 3.25 -12.06
N ILE A 167 -8.97 2.99 -11.04
CA ILE A 167 -9.30 2.03 -9.97
C ILE A 167 -10.59 2.45 -9.22
N ILE A 168 -10.77 3.74 -8.93
CA ILE A 168 -12.02 4.22 -8.31
C ILE A 168 -13.22 3.99 -9.24
N GLU A 169 -13.12 4.33 -10.53
CA GLU A 169 -14.23 4.15 -11.48
C GLU A 169 -14.57 2.67 -11.73
N ALA A 170 -13.55 1.80 -11.76
CA ALA A 170 -13.73 0.36 -11.83
C ALA A 170 -14.46 -0.17 -10.59
N TYR A 171 -14.03 0.25 -9.39
CA TYR A 171 -14.69 -0.10 -8.13
C TYR A 171 -16.15 0.38 -8.08
N ARG A 172 -16.42 1.63 -8.48
CA ARG A 172 -17.80 2.14 -8.57
C ARG A 172 -18.67 1.31 -9.49
N THR A 173 -18.13 0.91 -10.63
CA THR A 173 -18.85 0.06 -11.58
C THR A 173 -19.19 -1.30 -10.96
N LEU A 174 -18.24 -1.91 -10.23
CA LEU A 174 -18.45 -3.15 -9.50
C LEU A 174 -19.52 -3.01 -8.41
N ARG A 175 -19.47 -1.93 -7.62
CA ARG A 175 -20.40 -1.64 -6.53
C ARG A 175 -21.82 -1.32 -7.01
N ASP A 176 -21.94 -0.38 -7.95
CA ASP A 176 -23.23 0.21 -8.35
C ASP A 176 -23.97 -0.63 -9.40
N ARG A 177 -23.23 -1.29 -10.30
CA ARG A 177 -23.81 -2.01 -11.44
C ARG A 177 -23.53 -3.51 -11.42
N GLY A 178 -22.42 -3.92 -10.81
CA GLY A 178 -22.00 -5.32 -10.72
C GLY A 178 -22.04 -6.13 -12.03
N PRO A 179 -21.62 -5.59 -13.20
CA PRO A 179 -21.73 -6.32 -14.46
C PRO A 179 -20.80 -7.54 -14.51
N TYR A 180 -19.70 -7.49 -13.76
CA TYR A 180 -18.67 -8.52 -13.69
C TYR A 180 -18.23 -8.71 -12.23
N PRO A 181 -17.74 -9.90 -11.84
CA PRO A 181 -17.17 -10.09 -10.52
C PRO A 181 -15.80 -9.39 -10.41
N ALA A 182 -15.43 -8.95 -9.20
CA ALA A 182 -14.21 -8.20 -8.97
C ALA A 182 -12.93 -8.94 -9.38
N ASP A 183 -12.92 -10.28 -9.28
CA ASP A 183 -11.77 -11.09 -9.70
C ASP A 183 -11.50 -11.03 -11.20
N GLN A 184 -12.55 -10.90 -12.02
CA GLN A 184 -12.40 -10.76 -13.46
C GLN A 184 -11.78 -9.39 -13.82
N VAL A 185 -12.25 -8.32 -13.18
CA VAL A 185 -11.70 -6.98 -13.39
C VAL A 185 -10.24 -6.92 -12.99
N LEU A 186 -9.87 -7.49 -11.84
CA LEU A 186 -8.47 -7.53 -11.37
C LEU A 186 -7.56 -8.35 -12.29
N LYS A 187 -8.05 -9.44 -12.90
CA LYS A 187 -7.27 -10.22 -13.89
C LYS A 187 -6.99 -9.47 -15.18
N GLU A 188 -7.84 -8.51 -15.53
CA GLU A 188 -7.64 -7.68 -16.73
C GLU A 188 -6.60 -6.57 -16.51
N LEU A 189 -6.16 -6.33 -15.27
CA LEU A 189 -5.12 -5.34 -14.96
C LEU A 189 -3.74 -5.89 -15.30
N GLU A 190 -3.06 -5.26 -16.25
CA GLU A 190 -1.69 -5.61 -16.61
C GLU A 190 -0.73 -4.57 -16.03
N GLY A 191 0.22 -5.00 -15.21
CA GLY A 191 1.18 -4.11 -14.59
C GLY A 191 1.59 -4.59 -13.20
N SER A 192 2.36 -3.75 -12.52
CA SER A 192 2.77 -3.96 -11.14
C SER A 192 1.97 -2.99 -10.31
N PHE A 193 1.06 -3.48 -9.47
CA PHE A 193 0.18 -2.61 -8.71
C PHE A 193 -0.11 -3.13 -7.31
N GLY A 194 -0.43 -2.21 -6.42
CA GLY A 194 -1.04 -2.47 -5.13
C GLY A 194 -1.90 -1.27 -4.76
N PHE A 195 -3.11 -1.50 -4.28
CA PHE A 195 -4.00 -0.38 -3.93
C PHE A 195 -4.87 -0.68 -2.72
N VAL A 196 -5.30 0.39 -2.07
CA VAL A 196 -6.28 0.39 -0.99
C VAL A 196 -7.36 1.41 -1.31
N ILE A 197 -8.61 0.96 -1.35
CA ILE A 197 -9.81 1.78 -1.47
C ILE A 197 -10.54 1.77 -0.13
N TYR A 198 -10.94 2.97 0.31
CA TYR A 198 -11.93 3.16 1.35
C TYR A 198 -13.11 3.95 0.78
N ASP A 199 -14.28 3.32 0.76
CA ASP A 199 -15.53 3.97 0.41
C ASP A 199 -16.18 4.48 1.70
N ASN A 200 -16.07 5.79 1.93
CA ASN A 200 -16.63 6.43 3.11
C ASN A 200 -18.17 6.49 3.09
N LYS A 201 -18.79 6.35 1.92
CA LYS A 201 -20.25 6.38 1.79
C LYS A 201 -20.87 5.08 2.29
N ASP A 202 -20.31 3.95 1.86
CA ASP A 202 -20.84 2.62 2.17
C ASP A 202 -20.09 1.94 3.33
N GLY A 203 -19.01 2.56 3.84
CA GLY A 203 -18.18 2.01 4.90
C GLY A 203 -17.47 0.73 4.47
N THR A 204 -16.99 0.67 3.22
CA THR A 204 -16.38 -0.54 2.67
C THR A 204 -14.90 -0.34 2.35
N VAL A 205 -14.13 -1.39 2.57
CA VAL A 205 -12.71 -1.45 2.24
C VAL A 205 -12.49 -2.44 1.12
N PHE A 206 -11.67 -2.06 0.14
CA PHE A 206 -11.23 -2.93 -0.94
C PHE A 206 -9.74 -2.76 -1.22
N THR A 207 -8.96 -3.81 -1.01
CA THR A 207 -7.51 -3.83 -1.21
C THR A 207 -7.15 -4.93 -2.20
N ALA A 208 -6.19 -4.69 -3.08
CA ALA A 208 -5.65 -5.72 -3.95
C ALA A 208 -4.16 -5.55 -4.21
N SER A 209 -3.47 -6.66 -4.47
CA SER A 209 -2.08 -6.70 -4.89
C SER A 209 -1.93 -7.45 -6.21
N GLY A 210 -1.10 -6.94 -7.11
CA GLY A 210 -0.78 -7.55 -8.40
C GLY A 210 -0.22 -8.97 -8.26
N SER A 211 -0.47 -9.83 -9.24
CA SER A 211 0.00 -11.23 -9.23
C SER A 211 1.49 -11.38 -9.44
N ASN A 212 2.15 -10.34 -9.98
CA ASN A 212 3.59 -10.36 -10.24
C ASN A 212 4.45 -10.16 -8.98
N GLY A 213 3.85 -9.78 -7.85
CA GLY A 213 4.54 -9.58 -6.57
C GLY A 213 5.60 -8.46 -6.57
N GLN A 214 5.61 -7.58 -7.57
CA GLN A 214 6.62 -6.51 -7.65
C GLN A 214 6.31 -5.35 -6.69
N ILE A 215 5.03 -5.09 -6.43
CA ILE A 215 4.59 -4.16 -5.39
C ILE A 215 4.21 -5.01 -4.18
N GLU A 216 5.10 -5.05 -3.19
CA GLU A 216 4.87 -5.76 -1.95
C GLU A 216 4.01 -4.90 -1.03
N LEU A 217 2.87 -5.45 -0.61
CA LEU A 217 2.06 -4.90 0.47
C LEU A 217 2.21 -5.80 1.68
N PHE A 218 2.15 -5.20 2.86
CA PHE A 218 2.18 -5.87 4.14
C PHE A 218 0.94 -5.49 4.92
N TRP A 219 0.48 -6.42 5.74
CA TRP A 219 -0.68 -6.21 6.59
C TRP A 219 -0.45 -6.82 7.97
N GLY A 220 -1.09 -6.25 8.97
CA GLY A 220 -0.98 -6.70 10.35
C GLY A 220 -2.12 -6.20 11.21
N VAL A 221 -2.08 -6.57 12.48
CA VAL A 221 -3.08 -6.20 13.48
C VAL A 221 -2.46 -5.30 14.55
N ALA A 222 -3.05 -4.13 14.72
CA ALA A 222 -2.68 -3.14 15.74
C ALA A 222 -3.10 -3.58 17.15
N ALA A 223 -2.69 -2.83 18.16
CA ALA A 223 -3.00 -3.14 19.57
C ALA A 223 -4.50 -3.15 19.90
N ASP A 224 -5.30 -2.41 19.15
CA ASP A 224 -6.76 -2.30 19.32
C ASP A 224 -7.55 -3.25 18.42
N GLY A 225 -6.88 -4.16 17.69
CA GLY A 225 -7.51 -5.08 16.74
C GLY A 225 -7.70 -4.51 15.33
N SER A 226 -7.33 -3.25 15.08
CA SER A 226 -7.43 -2.65 13.75
C SER A 226 -6.48 -3.32 12.75
N VAL A 227 -6.93 -3.48 11.51
CA VAL A 227 -6.11 -3.92 10.39
C VAL A 227 -5.25 -2.77 9.90
N VAL A 228 -3.95 -3.00 9.79
CA VAL A 228 -2.96 -2.04 9.29
C VAL A 228 -2.42 -2.57 7.97
N ILE A 229 -2.38 -1.73 6.93
CA ILE A 229 -1.85 -2.06 5.61
C ILE A 229 -0.83 -0.98 5.20
N SER A 230 0.34 -1.39 4.75
CA SER A 230 1.40 -0.50 4.25
C SER A 230 2.33 -1.27 3.31
N GLU A 231 3.03 -0.58 2.42
CA GLU A 231 4.10 -1.16 1.60
C GLU A 231 5.45 -1.22 2.34
N ASN A 232 5.59 -0.52 3.48
CA ASN A 232 6.84 -0.49 4.23
C ASN A 232 6.86 -1.58 5.32
N LEU A 233 7.73 -2.57 5.14
CA LEU A 233 7.88 -3.70 6.07
C LEU A 233 8.33 -3.27 7.47
N GLU A 234 9.25 -2.30 7.55
CA GLU A 234 9.81 -1.87 8.83
C GLU A 234 8.77 -1.10 9.66
N LEU A 235 7.93 -0.30 9.01
CA LEU A 235 6.77 0.34 9.64
C LEU A 235 5.80 -0.72 10.19
N ILE A 236 5.47 -1.75 9.41
CA ILE A 236 4.55 -2.80 9.84
C ILE A 236 5.11 -3.61 11.02
N LYS A 237 6.40 -3.97 10.99
CA LYS A 237 7.07 -4.62 12.13
C LYS A 237 7.06 -3.75 13.39
N ALA A 238 7.31 -2.45 13.23
CA ALA A 238 7.30 -1.51 14.34
C ALA A 238 5.89 -1.28 14.91
N SER A 239 4.87 -1.38 14.04
CA SER A 239 3.47 -1.12 14.37
C SER A 239 2.74 -2.33 14.95
N CYS A 240 2.91 -3.51 14.35
CA CYS A 240 2.13 -4.72 14.64
C CYS A 240 2.94 -5.81 15.37
N ALA A 241 4.19 -5.50 15.76
CA ALA A 241 5.12 -6.42 16.41
C ALA A 241 5.28 -7.76 15.65
N LYS A 242 4.65 -8.84 16.14
CA LYS A 242 4.70 -10.18 15.52
C LYS A 242 3.39 -10.56 14.80
N SER A 243 2.35 -9.74 14.90
CA SER A 243 1.02 -9.94 14.29
C SER A 243 0.94 -9.31 12.91
N PHE A 244 1.81 -9.75 11.99
CA PHE A 244 1.83 -9.27 10.63
C PHE A 244 2.25 -10.36 9.65
N ALA A 245 1.96 -10.12 8.37
CA ALA A 245 2.40 -10.94 7.26
C ALA A 245 2.57 -10.09 5.99
N PRO A 246 3.21 -10.62 4.95
CA PRO A 246 3.02 -10.12 3.60
C PRO A 246 1.55 -10.28 3.18
N PHE A 247 1.01 -9.26 2.52
CA PHE A 247 -0.26 -9.38 1.82
C PHE A 247 -0.04 -10.26 0.57
N PRO A 248 -0.83 -11.31 0.35
CA PRO A 248 -0.54 -12.26 -0.72
C PRO A 248 -0.72 -11.62 -2.10
N ALA A 249 0.27 -11.82 -2.97
CA ALA A 249 0.17 -11.46 -4.39
C ALA A 249 -1.00 -12.18 -5.05
N GLY A 250 -1.60 -11.57 -6.06
CA GLY A 250 -2.71 -12.21 -6.79
C GLY A 250 -4.01 -12.31 -5.98
N CYS A 251 -4.12 -11.54 -4.90
CA CYS A 251 -5.25 -11.56 -3.99
C CYS A 251 -5.88 -10.18 -3.78
N MET A 252 -7.12 -10.21 -3.30
CA MET A 252 -7.88 -9.06 -2.88
C MET A 252 -8.53 -9.31 -1.51
N LEU A 253 -8.70 -8.23 -0.75
CA LEU A 253 -9.39 -8.18 0.53
C LEU A 253 -10.57 -7.23 0.38
N HIS A 254 -11.77 -7.72 0.64
CA HIS A 254 -12.99 -6.90 0.64
C HIS A 254 -13.66 -7.01 2.01
N SER A 255 -14.05 -5.88 2.61
CA SER A 255 -14.75 -5.82 3.92
C SER A 255 -15.85 -6.88 4.08
N GLY A 256 -16.71 -7.06 3.08
CA GLY A 256 -17.81 -8.04 3.13
C GLY A 256 -17.46 -9.49 2.73
N HIS A 257 -16.34 -9.74 2.07
CA HIS A 257 -15.99 -11.09 1.55
C HIS A 257 -14.69 -11.67 2.12
N GLY A 258 -13.93 -10.87 2.88
CA GLY A 258 -12.62 -11.24 3.38
C GLY A 258 -11.58 -11.37 2.28
N LEU A 259 -10.51 -12.10 2.59
CA LEU A 259 -9.37 -12.33 1.71
C LEU A 259 -9.68 -13.43 0.69
N MET A 260 -9.43 -13.16 -0.59
CA MET A 260 -9.57 -14.14 -1.67
C MET A 260 -8.54 -13.94 -2.79
N SER A 261 -8.12 -15.03 -3.43
CA SER A 261 -7.33 -14.95 -4.66
C SER A 261 -8.23 -14.57 -5.82
N TYR A 262 -7.89 -13.49 -6.53
CA TYR A 262 -8.56 -13.22 -7.80
C TYR A 262 -8.02 -14.12 -8.91
N GLU A 263 -6.77 -14.59 -8.84
CA GLU A 263 -6.24 -15.55 -9.82
C GLU A 263 -7.01 -16.89 -9.79
N HIS A 264 -7.35 -17.34 -8.58
CA HIS A 264 -8.06 -18.58 -8.32
C HIS A 264 -9.34 -18.36 -7.47
N PRO A 265 -10.38 -17.70 -8.02
CA PRO A 265 -11.55 -17.24 -7.25
C PRO A 265 -12.36 -18.40 -6.65
N THR A 266 -12.33 -19.57 -7.30
CA THR A 266 -13.00 -20.80 -6.86
C THR A 266 -12.24 -21.56 -5.79
N ARG A 267 -11.01 -21.17 -5.44
CA ARG A 267 -10.21 -21.81 -4.41
C ARG A 267 -10.29 -21.02 -3.10
N LYS A 268 -10.12 -21.72 -1.98
CA LYS A 268 -10.05 -21.11 -0.64
C LYS A 268 -8.61 -20.68 -0.34
N MET A 269 -8.47 -19.64 0.47
CA MET A 269 -7.19 -19.25 1.05
C MET A 269 -6.94 -20.11 2.30
N LYS A 270 -5.69 -20.56 2.48
CA LYS A 270 -5.25 -21.34 3.62
C LYS A 270 -4.14 -20.58 4.37
N PRO A 271 -4.29 -20.36 5.69
CA PRO A 271 -3.26 -19.77 6.51
C PRO A 271 -2.12 -20.77 6.75
N MET A 272 -0.89 -20.31 6.58
CA MET A 272 0.36 -21.02 6.83
C MET A 272 1.10 -20.30 7.95
N PRO A 273 1.10 -20.84 9.19
CA PRO A 273 1.80 -20.25 10.32
C PRO A 273 3.26 -20.00 10.00
N ARG A 274 3.78 -18.87 10.46
CA ARG A 274 5.18 -18.50 10.29
C ARG A 274 5.89 -18.51 11.63
N THR A 275 7.19 -18.79 11.59
CA THR A 275 8.09 -18.61 12.71
C THR A 275 9.18 -17.65 12.28
N ASP A 276 9.53 -16.70 13.14
CA ASP A 276 10.65 -15.80 12.88
C ASP A 276 12.00 -16.47 13.19
N SER A 277 13.09 -15.73 12.95
CA SER A 277 14.46 -16.20 13.24
C SER A 277 14.73 -16.42 14.74
N GLU A 278 13.90 -15.86 15.62
CA GLU A 278 14.01 -16.00 17.07
C GLU A 278 13.24 -17.23 17.58
N GLY A 279 12.51 -17.93 16.69
CA GLY A 279 11.71 -19.10 17.03
C GLY A 279 10.29 -18.78 17.50
N PHE A 280 9.85 -17.53 17.46
CA PHE A 280 8.49 -17.14 17.83
C PHE A 280 7.53 -17.25 16.65
N MET A 281 6.33 -17.76 16.91
CA MET A 281 5.25 -17.71 15.92
C MET A 281 4.92 -16.26 15.60
N CYS A 282 4.97 -15.90 14.32
CA CYS A 282 4.45 -14.66 13.78
C CYS A 282 3.15 -14.96 12.99
N GLY A 283 2.45 -13.91 12.55
CA GLY A 283 1.22 -14.07 11.76
C GLY A 283 1.35 -15.03 10.58
N ALA A 284 0.23 -15.44 9.98
CA ALA A 284 0.24 -16.43 8.90
C ALA A 284 0.48 -15.83 7.51
N ASN A 285 1.22 -16.56 6.66
CA ASN A 285 1.14 -16.36 5.21
C ASN A 285 -0.16 -16.98 4.68
N PHE A 286 -0.80 -16.37 3.69
CA PHE A 286 -2.02 -16.92 3.10
C PHE A 286 -1.73 -17.44 1.69
N LEU A 287 -1.94 -18.74 1.48
CA LEU A 287 -1.71 -19.40 0.19
C LEU A 287 -3.02 -19.97 -0.35
N VAL A 288 -3.10 -20.10 -1.67
CA VAL A 288 -4.25 -20.73 -2.32
C VAL A 288 -4.22 -22.24 -2.07
N ASP A 289 -5.30 -22.80 -1.51
CA ASP A 289 -5.46 -24.24 -1.39
C ASP A 289 -5.84 -24.83 -2.75
N SER A 290 -4.86 -25.47 -3.40
CA SER A 290 -4.99 -26.09 -4.72
C SER A 290 -6.01 -27.23 -4.77
N GLN A 291 -6.29 -27.88 -3.64
CA GLN A 291 -7.22 -28.99 -3.51
C GLN A 291 -8.64 -28.54 -3.17
N SER A 292 -8.80 -27.33 -2.64
CA SER A 292 -10.11 -26.77 -2.33
C SER A 292 -10.89 -26.36 -3.59
N ARG A 293 -12.20 -26.59 -3.56
CA ARG A 293 -13.16 -25.95 -4.47
C ARG A 293 -14.29 -25.36 -3.64
N LYS A 294 -14.56 -24.07 -3.83
CA LYS A 294 -15.78 -23.42 -3.33
C LYS A 294 -16.96 -23.98 -4.14
N SER A 295 -18.00 -24.42 -3.46
CA SER A 295 -19.24 -24.83 -4.09
C SER A 295 -19.84 -23.62 -4.80
N MET A 296 -19.71 -23.55 -6.13
CA MET A 296 -20.48 -22.59 -6.90
C MET A 296 -21.94 -23.04 -6.85
N MET A 297 -22.87 -22.14 -6.52
CA MET A 297 -24.28 -22.40 -6.81
C MET A 297 -24.37 -22.73 -8.31
N PRO A 298 -25.04 -23.81 -8.72
CA PRO A 298 -25.25 -24.11 -10.13
C PRO A 298 -25.85 -22.87 -10.78
N ARG A 299 -25.20 -22.33 -11.83
CA ARG A 299 -25.86 -21.39 -12.71
C ARG A 299 -27.02 -22.14 -13.35
N VAL A 300 -28.21 -21.98 -12.81
CA VAL A 300 -29.44 -22.28 -13.55
C VAL A 300 -29.45 -21.31 -14.72
N GLY A 301 -29.16 -21.84 -15.90
CA GLY A 301 -29.32 -21.08 -17.14
C GLY A 301 -30.77 -20.64 -17.28
N SER A 302 -31.00 -19.62 -18.08
CA SER A 302 -32.34 -19.21 -18.55
C SER A 302 -33.11 -20.34 -19.27
N GLU A 303 -32.46 -21.49 -19.51
CA GLU A 303 -33.03 -22.74 -20.02
C GLU A 303 -33.61 -23.64 -18.92
N ALA A 304 -33.55 -23.24 -17.64
CA ALA A 304 -34.23 -23.95 -16.56
C ALA A 304 -35.75 -23.89 -16.83
N ASN A 305 -36.26 -24.96 -17.43
CA ASN A 305 -37.63 -25.13 -17.87
C ASN A 305 -38.60 -24.94 -16.68
N TRP A 306 -39.28 -23.80 -16.62
CA TRP A 306 -40.21 -23.43 -15.54
C TRP A 306 -41.57 -24.15 -15.60
N ALA A 307 -41.70 -25.23 -16.38
CA ALA A 307 -42.91 -26.03 -16.44
C ALA A 307 -42.73 -27.35 -15.64
N PRO A 308 -43.15 -27.44 -14.37
CA PRO A 308 -43.64 -28.71 -13.87
C PRO A 308 -44.87 -29.05 -14.72
N TRP A 309 -44.80 -30.16 -15.44
CA TRP A 309 -45.83 -30.60 -16.36
C TRP A 309 -47.19 -30.65 -15.67
N GLY A 310 -48.08 -29.72 -16.04
CA GLY A 310 -49.52 -29.95 -16.02
C GLY A 310 -49.94 -30.44 -17.40
N GLY A 311 -50.49 -31.65 -17.50
CA GLY A 311 -51.02 -32.17 -18.76
C GLY A 311 -51.27 -33.68 -18.82
N SER A 312 -52.20 -34.15 -18.00
CA SER A 312 -53.18 -35.24 -18.24
C SER A 312 -52.98 -36.31 -19.34
N GLN A 313 -53.06 -37.56 -18.86
CA GLN A 313 -53.82 -38.73 -19.37
C GLN A 313 -53.47 -39.39 -20.71
N ALA A 314 -53.12 -40.69 -20.59
CA ALA A 314 -53.89 -41.79 -21.16
C ALA A 314 -54.03 -42.88 -20.08
#